data_AF-A0A8I2ZTZ2-F1
#
_entry.id   AF-A0A8I2ZTZ2-F1
#
_cell.length_a   1.000
_cell.length_b   1.000
_cell.length_c   1.000
_cell.angle_alpha   90.00
_cell.angle_beta   90.00
_cell.angle_gamma   90.00
#
_symmetry.space_group_name_H-M   'P 1'
#
loop_
_entity.id
_entity.type
_entity.pdbx_description
1 polymer ?
#
loop_
_entity_poly.entity_id
_entity_poly.type
_entity_poly.pdbx_seq_one_letter_code
_entity_poly.pdbx_strand_id
1 'polypeptide(L)'
;MTDNDPKSYAFDLASAIPYFALPPPKRTLYWDDGVHLTPSGYEWMGGHVADALIKIMIEEATAAAAAGTGAGGSQGTRRARRMLRYAKDELLFEEETGDPSLIHEGYVIVRLKDLN
;
A
#
# COMPACT_ATOMS: atom_id res chain seq x y z
N MET A 1 -12.87 25.55 -5.71
CA MET A 1 -12.23 24.24 -5.90
C MET A 1 -11.59 23.87 -4.58
N THR A 2 -12.26 23.06 -3.77
CA THR A 2 -11.71 22.55 -2.51
C THR A 2 -11.05 21.22 -2.81
N ASP A 3 -9.72 21.17 -2.73
CA ASP A 3 -8.94 19.92 -2.68
C ASP A 3 -9.46 19.10 -1.50
N ASN A 4 -10.39 18.19 -1.75
CA ASN A 4 -11.04 17.39 -0.72
C ASN A 4 -10.44 15.97 -0.64
N ASP A 5 -9.34 15.72 -1.35
CA ASP A 5 -8.59 14.48 -1.22
C ASP A 5 -7.80 14.49 0.09
N PRO A 6 -7.91 13.44 0.93
CA PRO A 6 -7.09 13.32 2.12
C PRO A 6 -5.62 13.26 1.74
N LYS A 7 -4.83 14.24 2.20
CA LYS A 7 -3.37 14.28 1.97
C LYS A 7 -2.62 13.17 2.70
N SER A 8 -3.26 12.50 3.66
CA SER A 8 -2.72 11.37 4.41
C SER A 8 -3.83 10.51 5.01
N TYR A 9 -3.53 9.22 5.19
CA TYR A 9 -4.33 8.27 5.95
C TYR A 9 -3.63 7.93 7.27
N ALA A 10 -4.39 7.76 8.34
CA ALA A 10 -3.87 7.37 9.65
C ALA A 10 -4.50 6.07 10.11
N PHE A 11 -3.69 5.20 10.70
CA PHE A 11 -4.10 3.92 11.27
C PHE A 11 -3.52 3.81 12.70
N ASP A 12 -4.39 3.69 13.70
CA ASP A 12 -3.97 3.55 15.09
C ASP A 12 -3.60 2.09 15.40
N LEU A 13 -2.31 1.80 15.30
CA LEU A 13 -1.79 0.47 15.60
C LEU A 13 -1.89 0.11 17.09
N ALA A 14 -1.87 1.09 18.00
CA ALA A 14 -1.92 0.82 19.43
C ALA A 14 -3.28 0.26 19.84
N SER A 15 -4.36 0.72 19.21
CA SER A 15 -5.69 0.13 19.39
C SER A 15 -5.82 -1.24 18.71
N ALA A 16 -5.14 -1.48 17.59
CA ALA A 16 -5.22 -2.75 16.85
C ALA A 16 -4.43 -3.89 17.53
N ILE A 17 -3.33 -3.56 18.21
CA ILE A 17 -2.43 -4.51 18.89
C ILE A 17 -2.18 -4.03 20.33
N PRO A 18 -3.18 -4.08 21.23
CA PRO A 18 -3.07 -3.45 22.54
C PRO A 18 -2.30 -4.32 23.54
N TYR A 19 -1.03 -4.01 23.83
CA TYR A 19 -0.21 -4.78 24.78
C TYR A 19 -0.89 -5.02 26.13
N PHE A 20 -1.41 -3.96 26.77
CA PHE A 20 -1.97 -4.03 28.13
C PHE A 20 -3.33 -4.73 28.20
N ALA A 21 -4.11 -4.71 27.11
CA ALA A 21 -5.41 -5.38 27.05
C ALA A 21 -5.29 -6.88 26.73
N LEU A 22 -4.12 -7.34 26.25
CA LEU A 22 -3.90 -8.75 25.97
C LEU A 22 -3.72 -9.55 27.27
N PRO A 23 -4.22 -10.80 27.34
CA PRO A 23 -3.89 -11.72 28.42
C PRO A 23 -2.41 -12.15 28.33
N PRO A 24 -1.76 -12.54 29.44
CA PRO A 24 -0.32 -12.83 29.46
C PRO A 24 0.17 -13.81 28.38
N PRO A 25 -0.53 -14.92 28.07
CA PRO A 25 -0.08 -15.83 27.02
C PRO A 25 -0.04 -15.19 25.63
N LYS A 26 -1.00 -14.30 25.32
CA LYS A 26 -1.02 -13.57 24.05
C LYS A 26 0.04 -12.48 24.00
N ARG A 27 0.38 -11.86 25.13
CA ARG A 27 1.51 -10.93 25.18
C ARG A 27 2.80 -11.64 24.79
N THR A 28 3.13 -12.76 25.43
CA THR A 28 4.32 -13.55 25.08
C THR A 28 4.31 -14.06 23.64
N LEU A 29 3.12 -14.39 23.11
CA LEU A 29 3.01 -14.84 21.72
C LEU A 29 3.33 -13.72 20.71
N TYR A 30 2.86 -12.50 20.93
CA TYR A 30 2.91 -11.41 19.95
C TYR A 30 3.99 -10.36 20.24
N TRP A 31 4.42 -10.23 21.49
CA TRP A 31 5.40 -9.25 21.96
C TRP A 31 6.59 -9.97 22.60
N ASP A 32 7.80 -9.55 22.24
CA ASP A 32 9.04 -10.19 22.67
C ASP A 32 9.53 -9.60 24.00
N ASP A 33 9.99 -8.34 23.97
CA ASP A 33 10.51 -7.60 25.13
C ASP A 33 9.55 -6.50 25.63
N GLY A 34 8.32 -6.50 25.12
CA GLY A 34 7.31 -5.47 25.39
C GLY A 34 7.46 -4.20 24.56
N VAL A 35 8.46 -4.12 23.67
CA VAL A 35 8.62 -3.05 22.67
C VAL A 35 8.57 -3.62 21.26
N HIS A 36 9.26 -4.73 21.02
CA HIS A 36 9.33 -5.42 19.75
C HIS A 36 8.25 -6.50 19.64
N LEU A 37 7.72 -6.66 18.42
CA LEU A 37 6.84 -7.78 18.09
C LEU A 37 7.67 -9.04 17.80
N THR A 38 7.11 -10.20 18.14
CA THR A 38 7.63 -11.50 17.68
C THR A 38 7.30 -11.68 16.19
N PRO A 39 7.81 -12.73 15.52
CA PRO A 39 7.37 -13.06 14.16
C PRO A 39 5.84 -13.22 14.03
N SER A 40 5.19 -13.83 15.03
CA SER A 40 3.73 -13.93 15.07
C SER A 40 3.04 -12.59 15.29
N GLY A 41 3.66 -11.68 16.04
CA GLY A 41 3.19 -10.30 16.20
C GLY A 41 3.27 -9.49 14.92
N TYR A 42 4.36 -9.62 14.16
CA TYR A 42 4.51 -8.98 12.86
C TYR A 42 3.52 -9.51 11.82
N GLU A 43 3.24 -10.81 11.81
CA GLU A 43 2.19 -11.40 10.97
C GLU A 43 0.82 -10.79 11.31
N TRP A 44 0.49 -10.69 12.59
CA TRP A 44 -0.76 -10.11 13.05
C TRP A 44 -0.87 -8.61 12.70
N MET A 45 0.22 -7.85 12.86
CA MET A 45 0.31 -6.45 12.42
C MET A 45 0.14 -6.31 10.91
N GLY A 46 0.78 -7.18 10.13
CA GLY A 46 0.69 -7.19 8.68
C GLY A 46 -0.75 -7.33 8.20
N GLY A 47 -1.53 -8.22 8.80
CA GLY A 47 -2.96 -8.38 8.50
C GLY A 47 -3.76 -7.10 8.72
N HIS A 48 -3.61 -6.46 9.88
CA HIS A 48 -4.30 -5.20 10.20
C HIS A 48 -3.96 -4.07 9.22
N VAL A 49 -2.68 -3.95 8.85
CA VAL A 49 -2.21 -2.95 7.89
C VAL A 49 -2.73 -3.24 6.49
N ALA A 50 -2.75 -4.52 6.08
CA ALA A 50 -3.28 -4.94 4.79
C ALA A 50 -4.78 -4.64 4.67
N ASP A 51 -5.57 -4.95 5.69
CA ASP A 51 -7.01 -4.65 5.72
C ASP A 51 -7.29 -3.16 5.58
N ALA A 52 -6.52 -2.31 6.30
CA ALA A 52 -6.62 -0.86 6.21
C ALA A 52 -6.25 -0.34 4.81
N LEU A 53 -5.18 -0.86 4.20
CA LEU A 53 -4.74 -0.50 2.84
C LEU A 53 -5.75 -0.91 1.78
N ILE A 54 -6.30 -2.13 1.87
CA ILE A 54 -7.32 -2.63 0.92
C ILE A 54 -8.54 -1.71 0.95
N LYS A 55 -8.99 -1.29 2.14
CA LYS A 55 -10.10 -0.35 2.29
C LYS A 55 -9.82 0.97 1.56
N ILE A 56 -8.65 1.56 1.78
CA ILE A 56 -8.23 2.80 1.12
C ILE A 56 -8.23 2.63 -0.41
N MET A 57 -7.66 1.53 -0.92
CA MET A 57 -7.62 1.25 -2.36
C MET A 57 -9.02 1.13 -2.98
N ILE A 58 -9.96 0.51 -2.27
CA ILE A 58 -11.36 0.41 -2.72
C ILE A 58 -12.01 1.80 -2.72
N GLU A 59 -11.85 2.56 -1.64
CA GLU A 59 -12.41 3.92 -1.53
C GLU A 59 -11.90 4.83 -2.66
N GLU A 60 -10.59 4.85 -2.91
CA GLU A 60 -9.99 5.63 -4.01
C GLU A 60 -10.47 5.17 -5.38
N ALA A 61 -10.58 3.86 -5.62
CA ALA A 61 -11.10 3.32 -6.87
C ALA A 61 -12.57 3.72 -7.10
N THR A 62 -13.39 3.68 -6.04
CA THR A 62 -14.80 4.09 -6.12
C THR A 62 -14.96 5.59 -6.32
N ALA A 63 -14.16 6.41 -5.63
CA ALA A 63 -14.14 7.86 -5.81
C ALA A 63 -13.73 8.24 -7.24
N ALA A 64 -12.69 7.61 -7.78
CA ALA A 64 -12.27 7.80 -9.17
C ALA A 64 -13.34 7.38 -10.19
N ALA A 65 -14.08 6.30 -9.92
CA ALA A 65 -15.20 5.88 -10.77
C ALA A 65 -16.37 6.87 -10.71
N ALA A 66 -16.69 7.39 -9.53
CA ALA A 66 -17.75 8.39 -9.34
C ALA A 66 -17.40 9.75 -9.98
N ALA A 67 -16.13 10.17 -9.95
CA ALA A 67 -15.67 11.38 -10.62
C ALA A 67 -15.64 11.27 -12.16
N GLY A 68 -15.77 10.04 -12.70
CA GLY A 68 -15.70 9.72 -14.13
C GLY A 68 -16.92 10.11 -14.98
N THR A 69 -17.90 10.86 -14.45
CA THR A 69 -19.03 11.41 -15.24
C THR A 69 -18.74 12.77 -15.89
N GLY A 70 -17.49 13.23 -15.89
CA GLY A 70 -17.05 14.44 -16.59
C GLY A 70 -15.86 14.16 -17.50
N ALA A 71 -15.95 14.57 -18.75
CA ALA A 71 -14.95 14.35 -19.79
C ALA A 71 -13.53 14.78 -19.40
N GLY A 72 -12.55 13.90 -19.63
CA GLY A 72 -11.11 14.23 -19.72
C GLY A 72 -10.32 14.12 -18.40
N GLY A 73 -9.63 12.99 -18.19
CA GLY A 73 -8.70 12.83 -17.06
C GLY A 73 -8.15 11.43 -16.91
N SER A 74 -7.38 10.97 -17.89
CA SER A 74 -6.95 9.56 -18.01
C SER A 74 -5.81 9.10 -17.08
N GLN A 75 -5.51 9.82 -15.99
CA GLN A 75 -4.37 9.49 -15.10
C GLN A 75 -4.78 8.54 -13.95
N GLY A 76 -5.89 8.83 -13.27
CA GLY A 76 -6.32 8.10 -12.06
C GLY A 76 -6.81 6.68 -12.33
N THR A 77 -7.57 6.48 -13.40
CA THR A 77 -8.07 5.15 -13.79
C THR A 77 -6.98 4.23 -14.37
N ARG A 78 -5.81 4.74 -14.76
CA ARG A 78 -4.67 3.90 -15.19
C ARG A 78 -3.90 3.32 -14.01
N ARG A 79 -3.72 4.07 -12.92
CA ARG A 79 -3.00 3.62 -11.72
C ARG A 79 -3.74 2.50 -10.98
N ALA A 80 -5.04 2.68 -10.71
CA ALA A 80 -5.85 1.65 -10.05
C ALA A 80 -5.94 0.35 -10.89
N ARG A 81 -6.10 0.47 -12.22
CA ARG A 81 -6.09 -0.68 -13.14
C ARG A 81 -4.71 -1.32 -13.33
N ARG A 82 -3.61 -0.63 -12.99
CA ARG A 82 -2.24 -1.17 -13.02
C ARG A 82 -1.98 -1.97 -11.74
N MET A 83 -2.33 -1.47 -10.56
CA MET A 83 -2.18 -2.20 -9.30
C MET A 83 -3.05 -3.47 -9.22
N LEU A 84 -4.30 -3.42 -9.71
CA LEU A 84 -5.17 -4.61 -9.72
C LEU A 84 -4.65 -5.71 -10.67
N ARG A 85 -3.90 -5.34 -11.72
CA ARG A 85 -3.22 -6.30 -12.60
C ARG A 85 -1.99 -6.92 -11.94
N TYR A 86 -1.20 -6.13 -11.22
CA TYR A 86 -0.07 -6.63 -10.42
C TYR A 86 -0.45 -7.64 -9.34
N ALA A 87 -1.65 -7.53 -8.78
CA ALA A 87 -2.15 -8.48 -7.79
C ALA A 87 -2.65 -9.81 -8.41
N LYS A 88 -2.86 -9.87 -9.73
CA LYS A 88 -3.50 -11.01 -10.42
C LYS A 88 -2.59 -11.74 -11.40
N ASP A 89 -1.65 -11.06 -12.03
CA ASP A 89 -0.77 -11.64 -13.04
C ASP A 89 0.59 -11.99 -12.43
N GLU A 90 1.02 -13.25 -12.58
CA GLU A 90 2.41 -13.67 -12.45
C GLU A 90 3.29 -12.74 -13.32
N LEU A 91 3.90 -11.74 -12.69
CA LEU A 91 5.08 -10.97 -13.11
C LEU A 91 5.47 -11.05 -14.60
N LEU A 92 4.57 -10.64 -15.49
CA LEU A 92 4.90 -10.31 -16.88
C LEU A 92 5.48 -8.90 -16.89
N PHE A 93 6.81 -8.83 -16.75
CA PHE A 93 7.55 -7.59 -16.89
C PHE A 93 7.66 -7.25 -18.38
N GLU A 94 6.79 -6.40 -18.89
CA GLU A 94 7.05 -5.68 -20.13
C GLU A 94 8.12 -4.62 -19.82
N GLU A 95 9.29 -4.72 -20.47
CA GLU A 95 10.40 -3.77 -20.35
C GLU A 95 9.96 -2.43 -20.96
N GLU A 96 9.38 -1.55 -20.13
CA GLU A 96 9.04 -0.18 -20.50
C GLU A 96 10.34 0.63 -20.62
N THR A 97 10.77 0.90 -21.85
CA THR A 97 11.96 1.73 -22.12
C THR A 97 11.72 3.16 -21.62
N GLY A 98 12.27 3.50 -20.45
CA GLY A 98 12.11 4.82 -19.83
C GLY A 98 12.85 5.93 -20.56
N ASP A 99 12.33 7.17 -20.49
CA ASP A 99 13.00 8.38 -20.98
C ASP A 99 13.86 9.00 -19.85
N PRO A 100 15.20 9.05 -19.99
CA PRO A 100 16.10 9.58 -18.96
C PRO A 100 15.89 11.06 -18.63
N SER A 101 15.20 11.82 -19.48
CA SER A 101 14.93 13.24 -19.27
C SER A 101 13.75 13.51 -18.34
N LEU A 102 12.93 12.49 -18.05
CA LEU A 102 11.72 12.58 -17.24
C LEU A 102 11.91 11.91 -15.86
N ILE A 103 12.94 12.34 -15.12
CA ILE A 103 13.32 11.78 -13.81
C ILE A 103 12.23 11.92 -12.72
N HIS A 104 11.19 12.71 -12.96
CA HIS A 104 10.08 12.96 -12.03
C HIS A 104 8.93 11.95 -12.20
N GLU A 105 8.92 11.17 -13.28
CA GLU A 105 7.76 10.35 -13.67
C GLU A 105 7.89 8.86 -13.28
N GLY A 106 8.97 8.45 -12.61
CA GLY A 106 9.11 7.07 -12.17
C GLY A 106 10.39 6.76 -11.38
N TYR A 107 10.48 5.51 -10.91
CA TYR A 107 11.68 4.94 -10.31
C TYR A 107 12.57 4.35 -11.40
N VAL A 108 13.89 4.58 -11.30
CA VAL A 108 14.88 3.95 -12.18
C VAL A 108 15.14 2.54 -11.69
N ILE A 109 14.81 1.53 -12.51
CA ILE A 109 15.12 0.13 -12.20
C ILE A 109 16.52 -0.16 -12.73
N VAL A 110 17.48 -0.37 -11.83
CA VAL A 110 18.81 -0.86 -12.17
C VAL A 110 18.85 -2.35 -11.89
N ARG A 111 19.14 -3.18 -12.90
CA ARG A 111 19.32 -4.63 -12.69
C ARG A 111 20.73 -4.88 -12.20
N LEU A 112 20.92 -5.88 -11.33
CA LEU A 112 22.25 -6.22 -10.80
C LEU A 112 23.27 -6.55 -11.91
N LYS A 113 22.82 -7.07 -13.05
CA LYS A 113 23.67 -7.36 -14.23
C LYS A 113 24.14 -6.10 -14.98
N ASP A 114 23.46 -4.97 -14.79
CA ASP A 114 23.76 -3.70 -15.46
C ASP A 114 24.73 -2.83 -14.61
N LEU A 115 25.18 -3.33 -13.45
CA LEU A 115 26.07 -2.64 -12.50
C LEU A 115 27.57 -2.97 -12.65
N ASN A 116 27.97 -3.66 -13.72
CA ASN A 116 29.36 -4.00 -14.01
C ASN A 116 29.75 -3.63 -15.46
#